data_AF-A0AAX2TNK3-F1
#
_entry.id   AF-A0AAX2TNK3-F1
#
_cell.length_a   1.000
_cell.length_b   1.000
_cell.length_c   1.000
_cell.angle_alpha   90.00
_cell.angle_beta   90.00
_cell.angle_gamma   90.00
#
_symmetry.space_group_name_H-M   'P 1'
#
loop_
_entity.id
_entity.type
_entity.pdbx_description
1 polymer ?
#
loop_
_entity_poly.entity_id
_entity_poly.type
_entity_poly.pdbx_seq_one_letter_code
_entity_poly.pdbx_strand_id
1 'polypeptide(L)'
;FKQIEPKVLIACDAVTYAGRRHDRQNVIEDLRRALPTVEHVILHSDAAPSETRLSTILAGQGPTIDAFEPEWLPFDHPLWIVYSSGTTGLPKPILHSHGGIIVVALPLSTLHNDVGCSYQPNSFGERFHWYSSTG
;
A
#
# COMPACT_ATOMS: atom_id res chain seq x y z
N PHE A 1 2.10 13.05 -6.85
CA PHE A 1 2.27 11.78 -7.61
C PHE A 1 3.16 11.91 -8.84
N LYS A 2 2.99 12.92 -9.71
CA LYS A 2 3.90 13.11 -10.87
C LYS A 2 5.39 13.20 -10.48
N GLN A 3 5.69 13.69 -9.28
CA GLN A 3 7.06 13.84 -8.76
C GLN A 3 7.85 12.52 -8.62
N ILE A 4 7.19 11.36 -8.63
CA ILE A 4 7.84 10.06 -8.38
C ILE A 4 7.69 9.06 -9.53
N GLU A 5 7.05 9.47 -10.64
CA GLU A 5 6.97 8.70 -11.89
C GLU A 5 6.68 7.19 -11.70
N PRO A 6 5.57 6.83 -11.04
CA PRO A 6 5.32 5.42 -10.69
C PRO A 6 5.06 4.58 -11.95
N LYS A 7 5.48 3.30 -11.89
CA LYS A 7 5.25 2.29 -12.94
C LYS A 7 4.01 1.43 -12.71
N VAL A 8 3.59 1.29 -11.45
CA VAL A 8 2.44 0.46 -11.07
C VAL A 8 1.47 1.30 -10.24
N LEU A 9 0.18 1.19 -10.54
CA LEU A 9 -0.92 1.78 -9.77
C LEU A 9 -1.76 0.65 -9.17
N ILE A 10 -1.87 0.62 -7.84
CA ILE A 10 -2.77 -0.29 -7.12
C ILE A 10 -3.95 0.53 -6.60
N ALA A 11 -5.18 0.12 -6.90
CA ALA A 11 -6.40 0.87 -6.53
C ALA A 11 -7.58 -0.06 -6.22
N CYS A 12 -8.64 0.50 -5.63
CA CYS A 12 -9.96 -0.14 -5.49
C CYS A 12 -11.00 0.67 -6.28
N ASP A 13 -11.99 -0.02 -6.86
CA ASP A 13 -13.05 0.60 -7.66
C ASP A 13 -14.09 1.36 -6.82
N ALA A 14 -14.20 1.01 -5.54
CA ALA A 14 -15.08 1.67 -4.61
C ALA A 14 -14.59 1.52 -3.16
N VAL A 15 -15.07 2.42 -2.31
CA VAL A 15 -14.93 2.31 -0.85
C VAL A 15 -16.32 2.35 -0.24
N THR A 16 -16.60 1.47 0.72
CA THR A 16 -17.85 1.54 1.50
C THR A 16 -17.59 2.30 2.79
N TYR A 17 -18.29 3.41 2.97
CA TYR A 17 -18.19 4.25 4.18
C TYR A 17 -19.57 4.73 4.61
N ALA A 18 -19.85 4.64 5.92
CA ALA A 18 -21.15 4.96 6.51
C ALA A 18 -22.33 4.26 5.81
N GLY A 19 -22.16 2.98 5.46
CA GLY A 19 -23.17 2.18 4.77
C GLY A 19 -23.41 2.56 3.30
N ARG A 20 -22.63 3.49 2.74
CA ARG A 20 -22.75 3.95 1.36
C ARG A 20 -21.54 3.52 0.55
N ARG A 21 -21.77 3.01 -0.67
CA ARG A 21 -20.72 2.73 -1.65
C ARG A 21 -20.32 4.03 -2.35
N HIS A 22 -19.05 4.38 -2.27
CA HIS A 22 -18.46 5.53 -2.96
C HIS A 22 -17.65 5.03 -4.14
N ASP A 23 -18.13 5.29 -5.35
CA ASP A 23 -17.47 4.89 -6.58
C ASP A 23 -16.17 5.69 -6.81
N ARG A 24 -15.11 5.01 -7.27
CA ARG A 24 -13.78 5.57 -7.52
C ARG A 24 -13.30 5.35 -8.96
N GLN A 25 -14.09 4.76 -9.84
CA GLN A 25 -13.72 4.49 -11.24
C GLN A 25 -13.22 5.75 -11.97
N ASN A 26 -13.99 6.85 -11.89
CA ASN A 26 -13.58 8.12 -12.50
C ASN A 26 -12.25 8.65 -11.95
N VAL A 27 -12.02 8.50 -10.64
CA VAL A 27 -10.76 8.90 -10.00
C VAL A 27 -9.59 8.08 -10.53
N ILE A 28 -9.78 6.77 -10.73
CA ILE A 28 -8.75 5.89 -11.29
C ILE A 28 -8.43 6.31 -12.73
N GLU A 29 -9.43 6.56 -13.56
CA GLU A 29 -9.23 7.00 -14.95
C GLU A 29 -8.52 8.35 -15.04
N ASP A 30 -8.86 9.31 -14.17
CA ASP A 30 -8.16 10.59 -14.07
C ASP A 30 -6.70 10.40 -13.65
N LEU A 31 -6.43 9.52 -12.68
CA LEU A 31 -5.07 9.21 -12.24
C LEU A 31 -4.24 8.56 -13.35
N ARG A 32 -4.81 7.60 -14.08
CA ARG A 32 -4.12 6.94 -15.21
C ARG A 32 -3.75 7.96 -16.29
N ARG A 33 -4.66 8.88 -16.61
CA ARG A 33 -4.39 9.96 -17.57
C ARG A 33 -3.31 10.92 -17.07
N ALA A 34 -3.30 11.19 -15.77
CA ALA A 34 -2.34 12.12 -15.16
C ALA A 34 -0.96 11.49 -14.89
N LEU A 35 -0.82 10.16 -14.95
CA LEU A 35 0.40 9.41 -14.65
C LEU A 35 0.82 8.57 -15.86
N PRO A 36 1.38 9.20 -16.92
CA PRO A 36 1.73 8.51 -18.17
C PRO A 36 2.85 7.46 -18.01
N THR A 37 3.55 7.45 -16.88
CA THR A 37 4.60 6.48 -16.57
C THR A 37 4.05 5.14 -16.06
N VAL A 38 2.76 5.08 -15.71
CA VAL A 38 2.13 3.85 -15.21
C VAL A 38 1.95 2.87 -16.36
N GLU A 39 2.55 1.70 -16.21
CA GLU A 39 2.52 0.59 -17.16
C GLU A 39 1.55 -0.51 -16.71
N HIS A 40 1.35 -0.67 -15.39
CA HIS A 40 0.46 -1.67 -14.82
C HIS A 40 -0.56 -1.06 -13.86
N VAL A 41 -1.81 -1.53 -13.94
CA VAL A 41 -2.88 -1.20 -12.99
C VAL A 41 -3.38 -2.48 -12.35
N ILE A 42 -3.34 -2.54 -11.01
CA ILE A 42 -3.85 -3.65 -10.21
C ILE A 42 -5.06 -3.17 -9.43
N LEU A 43 -6.19 -3.86 -9.60
CA LEU A 43 -7.47 -3.47 -9.03
C LEU A 43 -7.92 -4.47 -7.97
N HIS A 44 -8.18 -3.96 -6.77
CA HIS A 44 -8.98 -4.64 -5.77
C HIS A 44 -10.47 -4.42 -6.08
N SER A 45 -11.00 -5.26 -6.97
CA SER A 45 -12.41 -5.27 -7.38
C SER A 45 -12.73 -6.61 -8.04
N ASP A 46 -13.84 -7.25 -7.65
CA ASP A 46 -14.31 -8.48 -8.31
C ASP A 46 -14.81 -8.24 -9.74
N ALA A 47 -15.08 -6.98 -10.10
CA ALA A 47 -15.46 -6.59 -11.46
C ALA A 47 -14.24 -6.37 -12.38
N ALA A 48 -13.02 -6.31 -11.84
CA ALA A 48 -11.82 -6.10 -12.64
C ALA A 48 -11.50 -7.30 -13.55
N PRO A 49 -10.91 -7.10 -14.75
CA PRO A 49 -10.39 -8.19 -15.58
C PRO A 49 -9.40 -9.06 -14.81
N SER A 50 -9.41 -10.37 -15.07
CA SER A 50 -8.65 -11.37 -14.31
C SER A 50 -7.16 -11.03 -14.21
N GLU A 51 -6.57 -10.54 -15.29
CA GLU A 51 -5.14 -10.20 -15.42
C GLU A 51 -4.71 -9.01 -14.55
N THR A 52 -5.66 -8.15 -14.19
CA THR A 52 -5.44 -6.93 -13.39
C THR A 52 -6.02 -7.05 -11.99
N ARG A 53 -6.79 -8.11 -11.72
CA ARG A 53 -7.50 -8.29 -10.47
C ARG A 53 -6.55 -8.75 -9.37
N LEU A 54 -6.50 -8.02 -8.27
CA LEU A 54 -5.61 -8.30 -7.14
C LEU A 54 -5.80 -9.72 -6.60
N SER A 55 -7.04 -10.20 -6.44
CA SER A 55 -7.32 -11.55 -5.94
C SER A 55 -6.81 -12.65 -6.87
N THR A 56 -6.90 -12.47 -8.19
CA THR A 56 -6.31 -13.41 -9.16
C THR A 56 -4.79 -13.42 -9.06
N ILE A 57 -4.16 -12.24 -9.00
CA ILE A 57 -2.70 -12.12 -8.91
C ILE A 57 -2.18 -12.79 -7.63
N LEU A 58 -2.83 -12.56 -6.49
CA LEU A 58 -2.47 -13.15 -5.20
C LEU A 58 -2.70 -14.67 -5.14
N ALA A 59 -3.62 -15.20 -5.95
CA ALA A 59 -3.85 -16.63 -6.07
C ALA A 59 -2.85 -17.32 -7.01
N GLY A 60 -1.95 -16.56 -7.64
CA GLY A 60 -0.90 -17.09 -8.50
C GLY A 60 -0.01 -18.08 -7.76
N GLN A 61 0.30 -19.19 -8.43
CA GLN A 61 1.21 -20.22 -7.96
C GLN A 61 2.22 -20.55 -9.05
N GLY A 62 3.40 -21.01 -8.67
CA GLY A 62 4.39 -21.49 -9.61
C GLY A 62 5.82 -21.32 -9.12
N PRO A 63 6.78 -21.99 -9.79
CA PRO A 63 8.16 -22.12 -9.29
C PRO A 63 8.85 -20.76 -9.09
N THR A 64 8.53 -19.74 -9.89
CA THR A 64 9.09 -18.39 -9.72
C THR A 64 8.57 -17.71 -8.46
N ILE A 65 7.29 -17.89 -8.12
CA ILE A 65 6.68 -17.33 -6.91
C ILE A 65 7.20 -18.09 -5.69
N ASP A 66 7.23 -19.43 -5.78
CA ASP A 66 7.68 -20.31 -4.70
C ASP A 66 9.17 -20.12 -4.38
N ALA A 67 9.97 -19.66 -5.34
CA ALA A 67 11.39 -19.36 -5.18
C ALA A 67 11.69 -17.88 -4.90
N PHE A 68 10.68 -17.03 -4.69
CA PHE A 68 10.89 -15.62 -4.38
C PHE A 68 11.58 -15.48 -3.01
N GLU A 69 12.70 -14.76 -2.99
CA GLU A 69 13.40 -14.36 -1.77
C GLU A 69 13.46 -12.83 -1.69
N PRO A 70 13.22 -12.23 -0.51
CA PRO A 70 13.37 -10.78 -0.34
C PRO A 70 14.79 -10.30 -0.64
N GLU A 71 14.90 -9.12 -1.22
CA GLU A 71 16.20 -8.46 -1.39
C GLU A 71 16.68 -7.86 -0.05
N TRP A 72 17.95 -8.10 0.29
CA TRP A 72 18.60 -7.52 1.45
C TRP A 72 19.15 -6.14 1.11
N LEU A 73 18.48 -5.10 1.58
CA LEU A 73 18.79 -3.71 1.23
C LEU A 73 19.51 -2.97 2.37
N PRO A 74 20.28 -1.91 2.07
CA PRO A 74 20.87 -1.05 3.09
C PRO A 74 19.83 -0.46 4.05
N PHE A 75 20.27 -0.11 5.27
CA PHE A 75 19.41 0.46 6.30
C PHE A 75 18.68 1.73 5.84
N ASP A 76 19.36 2.58 5.07
CA ASP A 76 18.86 3.84 4.54
C ASP A 76 18.12 3.69 3.20
N HIS A 77 17.96 2.48 2.68
CA HIS A 77 17.25 2.26 1.42
C HIS A 77 15.81 2.80 1.50
N PRO A 78 15.33 3.55 0.49
CA PRO A 78 13.95 4.01 0.39
C PRO A 78 12.93 2.89 0.60
N LEU A 79 12.02 3.01 1.57
CA LEU A 79 10.89 2.08 1.76
C LEU A 79 9.62 2.63 1.11
N TRP A 80 9.21 3.83 1.49
CA TRP A 80 8.01 4.45 0.93
C TRP A 80 8.10 5.97 0.87
N ILE A 81 7.17 6.56 0.11
CA ILE A 81 6.94 7.99 0.05
C ILE A 81 5.52 8.25 0.55
N VAL A 82 5.39 9.03 1.62
CA VAL A 82 4.10 9.48 2.15
C VAL A 82 3.94 10.97 1.86
N TYR A 83 2.85 11.33 1.20
CA TYR A 83 2.57 12.73 0.88
C TYR A 83 1.92 13.45 2.05
N SER A 84 2.40 14.64 2.37
CA SER A 84 1.73 15.53 3.32
C SER A 84 1.15 16.77 2.62
N SER A 85 0.03 17.26 3.14
CA SER A 85 -0.53 18.56 2.80
C SER A 85 0.39 19.65 3.37
N GLY A 86 1.36 20.09 2.56
CA GLY A 86 2.16 21.25 2.92
C GLY A 86 1.25 22.48 3.12
N THR A 87 1.64 23.41 3.99
CA THR A 87 0.91 24.67 4.22
C THR A 87 0.96 25.61 3.00
N THR A 88 1.84 25.35 2.04
CA THR A 88 1.96 26.07 0.75
C THR A 88 2.44 25.12 -0.34
N GLY A 89 1.92 25.27 -1.57
CA GLY A 89 2.41 24.57 -2.76
C GLY A 89 1.90 23.14 -2.96
N LEU A 90 2.60 22.39 -3.83
CA LEU A 90 2.28 20.98 -4.10
C LEU A 90 2.55 20.10 -2.87
N PRO A 91 1.81 18.99 -2.69
CA PRO A 91 2.06 18.04 -1.60
C PRO A 91 3.53 17.59 -1.55
N LYS A 92 4.08 17.53 -0.34
CA LYS A 92 5.50 17.19 -0.14
C LYS A 92 5.68 15.67 -0.10
N PRO A 93 6.49 15.07 -0.99
CA PRO A 93 6.80 13.64 -0.92
C PRO A 93 7.82 13.40 0.20
N ILE A 94 7.39 12.83 1.33
CA ILE A 94 8.28 12.50 2.45
C ILE A 94 8.79 11.08 2.28
N LEU A 95 10.09 10.96 2.02
CA LEU A 95 10.76 9.67 1.91
C LEU A 95 11.08 9.09 3.30
N HIS A 96 10.77 7.81 3.49
CA HIS A 96 11.16 7.07 4.69
C HIS A 96 12.05 5.88 4.29
N SER A 97 13.10 5.63 5.06
CA SER A 97 13.99 4.48 4.85
C SER A 97 13.46 3.20 5.51
N HIS A 98 13.90 2.05 5.02
CA HIS A 98 13.57 0.73 5.56
C HIS A 98 13.93 0.62 7.04
N GLY A 99 15.20 0.83 7.39
CA GLY A 99 15.69 0.70 8.74
C GLY A 99 15.08 1.73 9.70
N GLY A 100 14.89 2.97 9.24
CA GLY A 100 14.25 4.02 10.03
C GLY A 100 12.82 3.66 10.42
N ILE A 101 12.02 3.15 9.48
CA ILE A 101 10.66 2.69 9.77
C ILE A 101 10.67 1.48 10.69
N ILE A 102 11.53 0.49 10.46
CA ILE A 102 11.58 -0.72 11.29
C ILE A 102 11.88 -0.39 12.75
N VAL A 103 12.88 0.47 13.01
CA VAL A 103 13.28 0.85 14.38
C VAL A 103 12.17 1.61 15.12
N VAL A 104 11.30 2.33 14.41
CA VAL A 104 10.16 3.05 15.01
C VAL A 104 8.93 2.14 15.14
N ALA A 105 8.61 1.38 14.10
CA ALA A 105 7.40 0.56 14.04
C ALA A 105 7.45 -0.62 15.01
N LEU A 106 8.61 -1.28 15.18
CA LEU A 106 8.74 -2.43 16.08
C LEU A 106 8.39 -2.08 17.54
N PRO A 107 9.05 -1.13 18.22
CA PRO A 107 8.67 -0.78 19.59
C PRO A 107 7.27 -0.19 19.67
N LEU A 108 6.83 0.58 18.66
CA LEU A 108 5.47 1.11 18.62
C LEU A 108 4.44 -0.03 18.65
N SER A 109 4.61 -1.05 17.80
CA SER A 109 3.73 -2.21 17.77
C SER A 109 3.87 -3.04 19.04
N THR A 110 5.06 -3.56 19.33
CA THR A 110 5.24 -4.63 20.33
C THR A 110 5.31 -4.13 21.77
N LEU A 111 5.83 -2.93 22.01
CA LEU A 111 6.01 -2.40 23.38
C LEU A 111 4.90 -1.43 23.77
N HIS A 112 4.57 -0.49 22.88
CA HIS A 112 3.60 0.56 23.20
C HIS A 112 2.16 0.12 23.04
N ASN A 113 1.88 -0.76 22.08
CA ASN A 113 0.51 -1.19 21.76
C ASN A 113 0.26 -2.68 22.01
N ASP A 114 1.27 -3.44 22.45
CA ASP A 114 1.19 -4.89 22.69
C ASP A 114 0.60 -5.65 21.48
N VAL A 115 0.99 -5.22 20.26
CA VAL A 115 0.56 -5.84 19.00
C VAL A 115 1.63 -6.84 18.55
N GLY A 116 1.26 -8.11 18.48
CA GLY A 116 2.14 -9.21 18.07
C GLY A 116 2.07 -9.53 16.57
N CYS A 117 2.93 -10.45 16.14
CA CYS A 117 2.84 -10.99 14.78
C CYS A 117 1.60 -11.88 14.66
N SER A 118 0.76 -11.64 13.66
CA SER A 118 -0.53 -12.35 13.48
C SER A 118 -0.42 -13.85 13.18
N TYR A 119 0.81 -14.38 13.05
CA TYR A 119 1.12 -15.79 12.82
C TYR A 119 1.76 -16.48 14.05
N GLN A 120 2.09 -15.76 15.12
CA GLN A 120 2.62 -16.38 16.35
C GLN A 120 1.49 -17.01 17.18
N PRO A 121 1.74 -18.09 17.94
CA PRO A 121 0.70 -18.78 18.70
C PRO A 121 -0.10 -17.89 19.68
N ASN A 122 0.56 -16.92 20.30
CA ASN A 122 -0.04 -16.02 21.29
C ASN A 122 -0.82 -14.84 20.68
N SER A 123 -0.59 -14.50 19.41
CA SER A 123 -1.22 -13.38 18.70
C SER A 123 -1.86 -13.84 17.38
N PHE A 124 -2.18 -15.13 17.28
CA PHE A 124 -2.69 -15.71 16.04
C PHE A 124 -4.04 -15.08 15.67
N GLY A 125 -4.12 -14.50 14.47
CA GLY A 125 -5.34 -13.87 13.97
C GLY A 125 -5.63 -12.48 14.54
N GLU A 126 -4.72 -11.88 15.32
CA GLU A 126 -4.84 -10.49 15.74
C GLU A 126 -4.96 -9.54 14.53
N ARG A 127 -5.79 -8.51 14.71
CA ARG A 127 -6.04 -7.48 13.69
C ARG A 127 -5.89 -6.11 14.32
N PHE A 128 -4.85 -5.40 13.90
CA PHE A 128 -4.67 -4.01 14.24
C PHE A 128 -5.31 -3.13 13.17
N HIS A 129 -6.24 -2.26 13.56
CA HIS A 129 -6.82 -1.26 12.67
C HIS A 129 -6.46 0.14 13.15
N TRP A 130 -5.63 0.82 12.37
CA TRP A 130 -5.34 2.23 12.58
C TRP A 130 -6.17 3.08 11.61
N TYR A 131 -7.05 3.91 12.17
CA TYR A 131 -7.81 4.90 11.42
C TYR A 131 -7.34 6.30 11.82
N SER A 132 -6.77 7.04 10.87
CA SER A 132 -6.50 8.47 11.04
C SER A 132 -7.59 9.25 10.33
N SER A 133 -8.33 10.09 11.07
CA SER A 133 -9.38 10.96 10.53
C SER A 133 -8.83 12.19 9.78
N THR A 134 -7.53 12.39 9.81
CA THR A 134 -6.86 13.54 9.18
C THR A 134 -6.25 13.14 7.84
N GLY A 135 -6.97 13.56 6.78
CA GLY A 135 -6.47 13.83 5.43
C GLY A 135 -7.14 15.11 4.95
#